data_AF-A0A8K9WYI7-F1
#
_entry.id   AF-A0A8K9WYI7-F1
#
_cell.length_a   1.000
_cell.length_b   1.000
_cell.length_c   1.000
_cell.angle_alpha   90.00
_cell.angle_beta   90.00
_cell.angle_gamma   90.00
#
_symmetry.space_group_name_H-M   'P 1'
#
loop_
_entity.id
_entity.type
_entity.pdbx_description
1 polymer ?
#
loop_
_entity_poly.entity_id
_entity_poly.type
_entity_poly.pdbx_seq_one_letter_code
_entity_poly.pdbx_strand_id
1 'polypeptide(L)'
;EQTSYSNMPCHNQSLNNVTTGQEHNLTKHVRFAASSNSSNVLNLGPQLKLLPLNSQILELQTIIRDKTTSRGDFVFCADRLIRLVVEEGLNQLPYSECTVTTPTGHMYEGVKFERGNCGVSIMRSGEAMEQGLRDCCRSIRIGKILIQSDEETQEAKVYYAKFPPDINRRKVLLMYPILSTGNTVIEAVQVLIEHGLQPKHIILLSLFSTPHGAKAILQEFPEITLLTTELHPVAPTHFGQKYFGTE
;
A
#
# COMPACT_ATOMS: atom_id res chain seq x y z
N GLU A 1 -39.41 -41.69 36.20
CA GLU A 1 -38.21 -41.58 37.04
C GLU A 1 -37.44 -40.34 36.63
N GLN A 2 -37.21 -39.44 37.59
CA GLN A 2 -36.43 -38.21 37.44
C GLN A 2 -34.96 -38.54 37.73
N THR A 3 -34.04 -38.03 36.92
CA THR A 3 -32.63 -37.87 37.33
C THR A 3 -32.19 -36.46 37.02
N SER A 4 -32.08 -35.71 38.11
CA SER A 4 -31.53 -34.38 38.28
C SER A 4 -30.00 -34.37 38.09
N TYR A 5 -29.49 -33.42 37.31
CA TYR A 5 -28.10 -32.98 37.41
C TYR A 5 -28.05 -31.61 38.09
N SER A 6 -27.29 -31.60 39.17
CA SER A 6 -27.13 -30.55 40.18
C SER A 6 -26.20 -29.43 39.73
N ASN A 7 -26.67 -28.19 39.89
CA ASN A 7 -25.86 -26.97 39.96
C ASN A 7 -24.97 -26.97 41.21
N MET A 8 -23.73 -26.50 41.08
CA MET A 8 -22.91 -26.02 42.21
C MET A 8 -22.14 -24.74 41.85
N PRO A 9 -21.81 -23.90 42.85
CA PRO A 9 -21.87 -22.45 42.72
C PRO A 9 -20.51 -21.76 42.49
N CYS A 10 -20.56 -20.59 41.84
CA CYS A 10 -19.47 -19.63 41.81
C CYS A 10 -19.17 -19.07 43.22
N HIS A 11 -17.90 -19.07 43.61
CA HIS A 11 -17.41 -18.31 44.75
C HIS A 11 -16.37 -17.29 44.28
N ASN A 12 -16.64 -16.05 44.70
CA ASN A 12 -15.88 -14.84 44.46
C ASN A 12 -15.06 -14.57 45.72
N GLN A 13 -13.73 -14.49 45.66
CA GLN A 13 -12.92 -13.99 46.77
C GLN A 13 -11.69 -13.23 46.25
N SER A 14 -11.63 -11.95 46.63
CA SER A 14 -10.48 -11.05 46.52
C SER A 14 -9.63 -11.11 47.79
N LEU A 15 -8.30 -11.01 47.68
CA LEU A 15 -7.38 -10.08 48.40
C LEU A 15 -5.93 -10.60 48.52
N ASN A 16 -5.02 -9.90 47.83
CA ASN A 16 -3.73 -9.31 48.24
C ASN A 16 -2.53 -10.12 48.83
N ASN A 17 -1.42 -10.03 48.06
CA ASN A 17 -0.05 -9.55 48.41
C ASN A 17 1.00 -10.42 49.17
N VAL A 18 2.11 -10.77 48.47
CA VAL A 18 3.51 -10.24 48.62
C VAL A 18 4.62 -11.28 48.25
N THR A 19 5.42 -10.91 47.23
CA THR A 19 6.85 -11.19 46.84
C THR A 19 7.50 -12.57 47.07
N THR A 20 8.32 -13.15 46.19
CA THR A 20 9.58 -12.67 45.57
C THR A 20 10.02 -13.61 44.41
N GLY A 21 10.77 -13.10 43.42
CA GLY A 21 11.81 -13.91 42.74
C GLY A 21 11.77 -14.04 41.20
N GLN A 22 12.65 -13.26 40.54
CA GLN A 22 13.30 -13.49 39.24
C GLN A 22 12.52 -13.23 37.94
N GLU A 23 12.42 -11.95 37.57
CA GLU A 23 12.26 -11.50 36.18
C GLU A 23 13.59 -11.69 35.41
N HIS A 24 13.62 -12.64 34.48
CA HIS A 24 14.67 -12.68 33.47
C HIS A 24 14.32 -11.73 32.31
N ASN A 25 15.00 -10.59 32.30
CA ASN A 25 15.07 -9.63 31.20
C ASN A 25 15.31 -10.31 29.84
N LEU A 26 14.33 -10.22 28.94
CA LEU A 26 14.52 -10.37 27.50
C LEU A 26 13.88 -9.20 26.74
N THR A 27 14.16 -7.99 27.21
CA THR A 27 13.97 -6.74 26.46
C THR A 27 15.03 -6.68 25.35
N LYS A 28 14.89 -7.52 24.32
CA LYS A 28 15.66 -7.37 23.08
C LYS A 28 15.12 -6.14 22.33
N HIS A 29 15.74 -5.00 22.64
CA HIS A 29 15.82 -3.78 21.84
C HIS A 29 14.88 -3.70 20.63
N VAL A 30 13.70 -3.14 20.86
CA VAL A 30 12.96 -2.41 19.83
C VAL A 30 13.82 -1.20 19.47
N ARG A 31 14.76 -1.38 18.53
CA ARG A 31 15.43 -0.26 17.89
C ARG A 31 14.39 0.44 17.02
N PHE A 32 13.76 1.46 17.61
CA PHE A 32 13.08 2.50 16.87
C PHE A 32 14.02 3.03 15.79
N ALA A 33 13.78 2.69 14.53
CA ALA A 33 14.23 3.49 13.38
C ALA A 33 13.33 4.72 13.20
N ALA A 34 12.85 5.31 14.30
CA ALA A 34 11.99 6.49 14.34
C ALA A 34 12.70 7.70 14.98
N SER A 35 13.99 7.63 15.25
CA SER A 35 14.71 8.65 16.03
C SER A 35 15.41 9.74 15.20
N SER A 36 15.15 9.85 13.88
CA SER A 36 15.62 11.01 13.10
C SER A 36 14.75 11.46 11.92
N ASN A 37 13.67 10.75 11.56
CA ASN A 37 12.86 11.10 10.37
C ASN A 37 11.44 11.59 10.64
N SER A 38 10.93 11.48 11.87
CA SER A 38 9.53 11.84 12.19
C SER A 38 9.21 13.32 11.89
N SER A 39 10.18 14.21 12.03
CA SER A 39 10.03 15.64 11.76
C SER A 39 9.99 16.00 10.27
N ASN A 40 10.57 15.19 9.38
CA ASN A 40 10.56 15.46 7.93
C ASN A 40 9.32 14.88 7.23
N VAL A 41 8.74 13.80 7.76
CA VAL A 41 7.51 13.19 7.21
C VAL A 41 6.28 14.07 7.46
N LEU A 42 6.23 14.76 8.61
CA LEU A 42 5.10 15.62 9.00
C LEU A 42 4.89 16.84 8.09
N ASN A 43 5.86 17.21 7.26
CA ASN A 43 5.80 18.39 6.39
C ASN A 43 5.25 18.12 4.97
N LEU A 44 4.88 16.87 4.65
CA LEU A 44 4.42 16.49 3.29
C LEU A 44 2.90 16.56 3.10
N GLY A 45 2.16 16.98 4.13
CA GLY A 45 0.71 17.24 4.05
C GLY A 45 -0.17 15.98 4.15
N PRO A 46 -1.51 16.16 4.20
CA PRO A 46 -2.46 15.07 4.47
C PRO A 46 -2.61 14.07 3.31
N GLN A 47 -2.06 14.40 2.15
CA GLN A 47 -2.12 13.57 0.95
C GLN A 47 -1.11 12.44 0.93
N LEU A 48 -0.03 12.55 1.72
CA LEU A 48 0.86 11.45 1.98
C LEU A 48 0.23 10.53 3.04
N LYS A 49 -0.05 9.29 2.63
CA LYS A 49 -0.54 8.23 3.51
C LYS A 49 0.56 7.18 3.66
N LEU A 50 0.92 6.92 4.92
CA LEU A 50 1.85 5.85 5.26
C LEU A 50 1.08 4.67 5.83
N LEU A 51 1.36 3.48 5.30
CA LEU A 51 0.85 2.26 5.88
C LEU A 51 1.44 2.11 7.30
N PRO A 52 0.62 1.79 8.33
CA PRO A 52 1.12 1.65 9.69
C PRO A 52 2.23 0.60 9.79
N LEU A 53 3.43 1.02 10.20
CA LEU A 53 4.57 0.13 10.32
C LEU A 53 4.37 -0.86 11.48
N ASN A 54 4.47 -2.14 11.18
CA ASN A 54 4.51 -3.22 12.17
C ASN A 54 5.66 -4.19 11.84
N SER A 55 5.93 -5.14 12.74
CA SER A 55 7.02 -6.09 12.56
C SER A 55 6.90 -6.95 11.29
N GLN A 56 5.67 -7.25 10.83
CA GLN A 56 5.45 -8.00 9.59
C GLN A 56 5.83 -7.18 8.36
N ILE A 57 5.42 -5.91 8.26
CA ILE A 57 5.81 -5.03 7.15
C ILE A 57 7.33 -4.83 7.14
N LEU A 58 7.93 -4.63 8.32
CA LEU A 58 9.37 -4.46 8.45
C LEU A 58 10.15 -5.71 8.01
N GLU A 59 9.66 -6.91 8.34
CA GLU A 59 10.24 -8.18 7.89
C GLU A 59 10.19 -8.30 6.35
N LEU A 60 9.04 -8.01 5.75
CA LEU A 60 8.88 -8.03 4.28
C LEU A 60 9.85 -7.05 3.61
N GLN A 61 9.94 -5.81 4.11
CA GLN A 61 10.88 -4.80 3.62
C GLN A 61 12.33 -5.25 3.78
N THR A 62 12.67 -5.91 4.89
CA THR A 62 14.02 -6.45 5.15
C THR A 62 14.41 -7.49 4.11
N ILE A 63 13.52 -8.45 3.82
CA ILE A 63 13.75 -9.50 2.81
C ILE A 63 13.89 -8.90 1.41
N ILE A 64 13.01 -7.96 1.03
CA ILE A 64 13.07 -7.30 -0.28
C ILE A 64 14.38 -6.51 -0.44
N ARG A 65 14.92 -5.93 0.63
CA ARG A 65 16.16 -5.14 0.59
C ARG A 65 17.43 -5.99 0.64
N ASP A 66 17.35 -7.24 1.10
CA ASP A 66 18.52 -8.08 1.25
C ASP A 66 19.03 -8.61 -0.10
N LYS A 67 20.30 -8.30 -0.39
CA LYS A 67 20.99 -8.78 -1.59
C LYS A 67 21.10 -10.31 -1.64
N THR A 68 21.10 -10.99 -0.48
CA THR A 68 21.28 -12.46 -0.40
C THR A 68 19.98 -13.23 -0.54
N THR A 69 18.83 -12.55 -0.46
CA THR A 69 17.50 -13.15 -0.64
C THR A 69 17.35 -13.77 -2.03
N SER A 70 16.84 -15.00 -2.08
CA SER A 70 16.56 -15.70 -3.34
C SER A 70 15.46 -14.98 -4.14
N ARG A 71 15.43 -15.14 -5.47
CA ARG A 71 14.34 -14.55 -6.27
C ARG A 71 12.95 -15.05 -5.82
N GLY A 72 12.83 -16.32 -5.45
CA GLY A 72 11.56 -16.90 -5.00
C GLY A 72 11.03 -16.22 -3.74
N ASP A 73 11.88 -16.07 -2.72
CA ASP A 73 11.53 -15.42 -1.46
C ASP A 73 11.28 -13.91 -1.67
N PHE A 74 12.04 -13.28 -2.56
CA PHE A 74 11.84 -11.88 -2.94
C PHE A 74 10.45 -11.66 -3.52
N VAL A 75 10.06 -12.44 -4.54
CA VAL A 75 8.75 -12.31 -5.19
C VAL A 75 7.63 -12.61 -4.19
N PHE A 76 7.78 -13.67 -3.40
CA PHE A 76 6.81 -14.02 -2.36
C PHE A 76 6.60 -12.86 -1.35
N CYS A 77 7.67 -12.25 -0.86
CA CYS A 77 7.57 -11.14 0.09
C CYS A 77 7.08 -9.85 -0.57
N ALA A 78 7.50 -9.58 -1.80
CA ALA A 78 7.02 -8.45 -2.60
C ALA A 78 5.50 -8.54 -2.82
N ASP A 79 4.99 -9.70 -3.23
CA ASP A 79 3.55 -9.91 -3.46
C ASP A 79 2.74 -9.75 -2.18
N ARG A 80 3.28 -10.21 -1.03
CA ARG A 80 2.66 -9.98 0.28
C ARG A 80 2.60 -8.49 0.62
N LEU A 81 3.68 -7.74 0.39
CA LEU A 81 3.71 -6.30 0.66
C LEU A 81 2.77 -5.53 -0.29
N ILE A 82 2.75 -5.91 -1.58
CA ILE A 82 1.83 -5.39 -2.59
C ILE A 82 0.39 -5.57 -2.15
N ARG A 83 0.01 -6.75 -1.65
CA ARG A 83 -1.35 -7.01 -1.17
C ARG A 83 -1.76 -6.00 -0.10
N LEU A 84 -0.89 -5.74 0.88
CA LEU A 84 -1.18 -4.81 1.97
C LEU A 84 -1.40 -3.38 1.46
N VAL A 85 -0.55 -2.92 0.52
CA VAL A 85 -0.69 -1.58 -0.09
C VAL A 85 -1.93 -1.49 -0.96
N VAL A 86 -2.25 -2.53 -1.71
CA VAL A 86 -3.43 -2.58 -2.57
C VAL A 86 -4.71 -2.53 -1.74
N GLU A 87 -4.83 -3.34 -0.69
CA GLU A 87 -6.00 -3.32 0.21
C GLU A 87 -6.19 -1.93 0.83
N GLU A 88 -5.09 -1.31 1.31
CA GLU A 88 -5.17 0.04 1.86
C GLU A 88 -5.47 1.10 0.79
N GLY A 89 -5.04 0.89 -0.45
CA GLY A 89 -5.39 1.72 -1.60
C GLY A 89 -6.88 1.63 -1.96
N LEU A 90 -7.47 0.44 -1.86
CA LEU A 90 -8.90 0.21 -2.06
C LEU A 90 -9.73 0.87 -0.96
N ASN A 91 -9.23 0.92 0.28
CA ASN A 91 -9.88 1.64 1.39
C ASN A 91 -10.01 3.15 1.15
N GLN A 92 -9.25 3.73 0.21
CA GLN A 92 -9.34 5.15 -0.15
C GLN A 92 -10.43 5.45 -1.20
N LEU A 93 -11.11 4.42 -1.72
CA LEU A 93 -12.14 4.57 -2.72
C LEU A 93 -13.49 4.96 -2.09
N PRO A 94 -14.34 5.71 -2.81
CA PRO A 94 -15.64 6.11 -2.30
C PRO A 94 -16.56 4.91 -2.09
N TYR A 95 -17.40 5.01 -1.07
CA TYR A 95 -18.42 4.01 -0.73
C TYR A 95 -19.73 4.70 -0.34
N SER A 96 -20.83 3.94 -0.43
CA SER A 96 -22.14 4.32 0.10
C SER A 96 -22.51 3.39 1.25
N GLU A 97 -23.16 3.91 2.28
CA GLU A 97 -23.79 3.10 3.33
C GLU A 97 -24.89 2.20 2.75
N CYS A 98 -25.04 0.99 3.30
CA CYS A 98 -26.12 0.09 2.93
C CYS A 98 -26.51 -0.81 4.10
N THR A 99 -27.78 -1.21 4.14
CA THR A 99 -28.27 -2.19 5.10
C THR A 99 -28.62 -3.48 4.37
N VAL A 100 -28.18 -4.62 4.91
CA VAL A 100 -28.50 -5.95 4.38
C VAL A 100 -29.18 -6.80 5.44
N THR A 101 -30.02 -7.74 5.01
CA THR A 101 -30.60 -8.74 5.92
C THR A 101 -29.70 -9.97 5.93
N THR A 102 -29.22 -10.36 7.11
CA THR A 102 -28.39 -11.56 7.29
C THR A 102 -29.22 -12.84 7.09
N PRO A 103 -28.59 -14.00 6.87
CA PRO A 103 -29.29 -15.28 6.84
C PRO A 103 -30.07 -15.62 8.14
N THR A 104 -29.74 -14.95 9.24
CA THR A 104 -30.44 -15.07 10.54
C THR A 104 -31.59 -14.08 10.71
N GLY A 105 -31.89 -13.26 9.69
CA GLY A 105 -32.96 -12.26 9.72
C GLY A 105 -32.59 -10.94 10.40
N HIS A 106 -31.34 -10.75 10.83
CA HIS A 106 -30.88 -9.51 11.45
C HIS A 106 -30.54 -8.45 10.39
N MET A 107 -30.81 -7.17 10.68
CA MET A 107 -30.39 -6.06 9.83
C MET A 107 -28.93 -5.68 10.13
N TYR A 108 -28.04 -5.77 9.15
CA TYR A 108 -26.63 -5.40 9.29
C TYR A 108 -26.36 -4.10 8.53
N GLU A 109 -25.86 -3.09 9.24
CA GLU A 109 -25.41 -1.83 8.67
C GLU A 109 -23.96 -1.96 8.21
N GLY A 110 -23.74 -1.74 6.92
CA GLY A 110 -22.43 -1.87 6.30
C GLY A 110 -22.23 -0.85 5.19
N VAL A 111 -21.23 -1.10 4.34
CA VAL A 111 -20.85 -0.22 3.24
C VAL A 111 -20.70 -0.99 1.94
N LYS A 112 -20.85 -0.25 0.84
CA LYS A 112 -20.66 -0.77 -0.52
C LYS A 112 -19.82 0.22 -1.31
N PHE A 113 -18.66 -0.23 -1.79
CA PHE A 113 -17.80 0.58 -2.64
C PHE A 113 -18.48 0.94 -3.97
N GLU A 114 -18.24 2.17 -4.41
CA GLU A 114 -18.74 2.66 -5.69
C GLU A 114 -18.04 1.95 -6.86
N ARG A 115 -18.77 1.81 -7.97
CA ARG A 115 -18.22 1.25 -9.21
C ARG A 115 -17.49 2.34 -9.99
N GLY A 116 -16.64 1.93 -10.92
CA GLY A 116 -15.96 2.83 -11.84
C GLY A 116 -14.47 2.96 -11.61
N ASN A 117 -13.90 2.28 -10.62
CA ASN A 117 -12.45 2.33 -10.36
C ASN A 117 -11.66 1.55 -11.43
N CYS A 118 -10.43 1.97 -11.71
CA CYS A 118 -9.49 1.20 -12.54
C CYS A 118 -8.06 1.31 -11.99
N GLY A 119 -7.23 0.32 -12.33
CA GLY A 119 -5.78 0.41 -12.12
C GLY A 119 -5.10 1.03 -13.34
N VAL A 120 -3.97 1.68 -13.13
CA VAL A 120 -3.03 2.05 -14.19
C VAL A 120 -1.64 1.64 -13.74
N SER A 121 -0.96 0.76 -14.49
CA SER A 121 0.42 0.37 -14.21
C SER A 121 1.39 1.22 -15.04
N ILE A 122 2.41 1.78 -14.37
CA ILE A 122 3.56 2.37 -15.06
C ILE A 122 4.56 1.25 -15.34
N MET A 123 4.73 0.91 -16.61
CA MET A 123 5.62 -0.15 -17.06
C MET A 123 7.09 0.23 -16.81
N ARG A 124 7.94 -0.73 -16.46
CA ARG A 124 7.67 -2.16 -16.28
C ARG A 124 7.36 -2.54 -14.82
N SER A 125 7.94 -1.85 -13.84
CA SER A 125 7.84 -2.22 -12.42
C SER A 125 6.41 -2.16 -11.87
N GLY A 126 5.56 -1.26 -12.37
CA GLY A 126 4.14 -1.18 -12.00
C GLY A 126 3.35 -2.45 -12.31
N GLU A 127 3.80 -3.26 -13.26
CA GLU A 127 3.12 -4.52 -13.64
C GLU A 127 3.18 -5.56 -12.53
N ALA A 128 4.18 -5.50 -11.64
CA ALA A 128 4.29 -6.38 -10.47
C ALA A 128 3.06 -6.26 -9.55
N MET A 129 2.40 -5.11 -9.54
CA MET A 129 1.25 -4.85 -8.66
C MET A 129 -0.09 -5.30 -9.27
N GLU A 130 -0.12 -5.60 -10.58
CA GLU A 130 -1.38 -5.91 -11.28
C GLU A 130 -2.05 -7.17 -10.72
N GLN A 131 -1.26 -8.19 -10.40
CA GLN A 131 -1.80 -9.44 -9.87
C GLN A 131 -2.43 -9.22 -8.49
N GLY A 132 -1.73 -8.51 -7.60
CA GLY A 132 -2.26 -8.14 -6.28
C GLY A 132 -3.58 -7.39 -6.38
N LEU A 133 -3.69 -6.45 -7.34
CA LEU A 133 -4.93 -5.71 -7.58
C LEU A 133 -6.06 -6.60 -8.13
N ARG A 134 -5.78 -7.49 -9.09
CA ARG A 134 -6.80 -8.41 -9.65
C ARG A 134 -7.30 -9.41 -8.63
N ASP A 135 -6.43 -9.84 -7.72
CA ASP A 135 -6.82 -10.77 -6.68
C ASP A 135 -7.78 -10.13 -5.66
N CYS A 136 -7.65 -8.83 -5.39
CA CYS A 136 -8.61 -8.07 -4.58
C CYS A 136 -9.87 -7.72 -5.38
N CYS A 137 -9.72 -7.36 -6.66
CA CYS A 137 -10.78 -6.85 -7.51
C CYS A 137 -10.81 -7.56 -8.88
N ARG A 138 -11.49 -8.71 -8.96
CA ARG A 138 -11.48 -9.61 -10.14
C ARG A 138 -11.83 -8.94 -11.47
N SER A 139 -12.70 -7.93 -11.48
CA SER A 139 -13.19 -7.28 -12.71
C SER A 139 -12.62 -5.87 -12.93
N ILE A 140 -11.54 -5.51 -12.24
CA ILE A 140 -10.94 -4.18 -12.41
C ILE A 140 -10.25 -4.06 -13.76
N ARG A 141 -10.53 -2.96 -14.47
CA ARG A 141 -9.83 -2.64 -15.71
C ARG A 141 -8.44 -2.10 -15.37
N ILE A 142 -7.43 -2.47 -16.16
CA ILE A 142 -6.06 -1.99 -15.98
C ILE A 142 -5.61 -1.29 -17.27
N GLY A 143 -5.32 0.00 -17.17
CA GLY A 143 -4.58 0.74 -18.18
C GLY A 143 -3.07 0.60 -17.98
N LYS A 144 -2.29 0.94 -19.02
CA LYS A 144 -0.83 0.85 -18.99
C LYS A 144 -0.20 2.09 -19.58
N ILE A 145 0.90 2.53 -18.97
CA ILE A 145 1.75 3.61 -19.48
C ILE A 145 3.19 3.12 -19.52
N LEU A 146 3.86 3.26 -20.65
CA LEU A 146 5.29 3.05 -20.79
C LEU A 146 5.98 4.40 -20.89
N ILE A 147 6.78 4.71 -19.87
CA ILE A 147 7.63 5.90 -19.82
C ILE A 147 9.07 5.42 -19.72
N GLN A 148 9.93 6.00 -20.53
CA GLN A 148 11.36 5.74 -20.48
C GLN A 148 12.10 7.08 -20.52
N SER A 149 13.08 7.21 -19.64
CA SER A 149 13.99 8.34 -19.66
C SER A 149 14.94 8.18 -20.83
N ASP A 150 15.06 9.24 -21.62
CA ASP A 150 16.03 9.37 -22.68
C ASP A 150 17.44 9.43 -22.06
N GLU A 151 18.35 8.58 -22.52
CA GLU A 151 19.67 8.41 -21.90
C GLU A 151 20.56 9.65 -22.05
N GLU A 152 20.36 10.42 -23.13
CA GLU A 152 21.16 11.61 -23.45
C GLU A 152 20.61 12.87 -22.77
N THR A 153 19.29 13.05 -22.81
CA THR A 153 18.63 14.29 -22.33
C THR A 153 18.09 14.17 -20.90
N GLN A 154 17.96 12.95 -20.37
CA GLN A 154 17.30 12.63 -19.10
C GLN A 154 15.80 13.03 -19.06
N GLU A 155 15.22 13.40 -20.19
CA GLU A 155 13.79 13.71 -20.31
C GLU A 155 12.97 12.42 -20.30
N ALA A 156 11.86 12.42 -19.57
CA ALA A 156 10.91 11.32 -19.58
C ALA A 156 10.08 11.40 -20.86
N LYS A 157 10.09 10.34 -21.68
CA LYS A 157 9.26 10.25 -22.88
C LYS A 157 8.21 9.15 -22.75
N VAL A 158 7.00 9.45 -23.21
CA VAL A 158 5.87 8.53 -23.22
C VAL A 158 5.89 7.74 -24.53
N TYR A 159 6.14 6.44 -24.43
CA TYR A 159 6.21 5.54 -25.61
C TYR A 159 4.89 4.84 -25.88
N TYR A 160 4.08 4.63 -24.85
CA TYR A 160 2.81 3.95 -24.95
C TYR A 160 1.88 4.37 -23.82
N ALA A 161 0.63 4.65 -24.13
CA ALA A 161 -0.43 4.88 -23.15
C ALA A 161 -1.73 4.27 -23.67
N LYS A 162 -2.33 3.38 -22.89
CA LYS A 162 -3.62 2.77 -23.22
C LYS A 162 -4.47 2.65 -21.96
N PHE A 163 -5.64 3.27 -22.01
CA PHE A 163 -6.55 3.38 -20.88
C PHE A 163 -7.95 2.84 -21.21
N PRO A 164 -8.78 2.56 -20.18
CA PRO A 164 -10.21 2.45 -20.39
C PRO A 164 -10.76 3.71 -21.09
N PRO A 165 -11.64 3.59 -22.10
CA PRO A 165 -12.16 4.74 -22.85
C PRO A 165 -12.86 5.81 -21.99
N ASP A 166 -13.33 5.42 -20.81
CA ASP A 166 -14.04 6.25 -19.85
C ASP A 166 -13.18 6.70 -18.66
N ILE A 167 -11.84 6.67 -18.77
CA ILE A 167 -10.92 6.94 -17.66
C ILE A 167 -11.14 8.29 -16.97
N ASN A 168 -11.52 9.33 -17.71
CA ASN A 168 -11.81 10.67 -17.18
C ASN A 168 -12.90 10.71 -16.09
N ARG A 169 -13.75 9.68 -16.01
CA ARG A 169 -14.84 9.55 -15.04
C ARG A 169 -14.52 8.56 -13.91
N ARG A 170 -13.30 8.03 -13.85
CA ARG A 170 -12.89 6.96 -12.93
C ARG A 170 -12.02 7.49 -11.79
N LYS A 171 -11.98 6.73 -10.70
CA LYS A 171 -10.86 6.79 -9.75
C LYS A 171 -9.75 5.85 -10.24
N VAL A 172 -8.51 6.31 -10.20
CA VAL A 172 -7.35 5.59 -10.71
C VAL A 172 -6.43 5.20 -9.57
N LEU A 173 -6.17 3.90 -9.44
CA LEU A 173 -5.06 3.37 -8.66
C LEU A 173 -3.82 3.32 -9.56
N LEU A 174 -2.98 4.35 -9.47
CA LEU A 174 -1.74 4.45 -10.23
C LEU A 174 -0.66 3.64 -9.52
N MET A 175 -0.12 2.60 -10.15
CA MET A 175 0.77 1.63 -9.50
C MET A 175 2.21 1.80 -9.97
N TYR A 176 3.11 2.09 -9.02
CA TYR A 176 4.54 2.19 -9.26
C TYR A 176 5.33 1.88 -7.97
N PRO A 177 5.91 0.66 -7.82
CA PRO A 177 6.46 0.19 -6.56
C PRO A 177 7.61 1.02 -5.98
N ILE A 178 8.44 1.61 -6.85
CA ILE A 178 9.70 2.28 -6.47
C ILE A 178 9.65 3.74 -6.88
N LEU A 179 9.47 4.62 -5.90
CA LEU A 179 9.47 6.05 -6.08
C LEU A 179 10.81 6.66 -5.62
N SER A 180 11.72 6.88 -6.58
CA SER A 180 13.03 7.51 -6.35
C SER A 180 12.98 9.03 -6.49
N THR A 181 12.97 9.58 -7.71
CA THR A 181 12.98 11.04 -7.97
C THR A 181 11.60 11.64 -8.16
N GLY A 182 10.63 10.83 -8.60
CA GLY A 182 9.26 11.28 -8.91
C GLY A 182 9.02 11.58 -10.38
N ASN A 183 10.06 11.82 -11.19
CA ASN A 183 9.93 12.25 -12.60
C ASN A 183 9.02 11.33 -13.43
N THR A 184 9.24 10.01 -13.37
CA THR A 184 8.41 9.03 -14.10
C THR A 184 6.94 9.09 -13.71
N VAL A 185 6.66 9.32 -12.42
CA VAL A 185 5.28 9.41 -11.92
C VAL A 185 4.66 10.74 -12.30
N ILE A 186 5.43 11.84 -12.25
CA ILE A 186 4.97 13.16 -12.68
C ILE A 186 4.53 13.11 -14.14
N GLU A 187 5.37 12.56 -15.02
CA GLU A 187 5.05 12.36 -16.43
C GLU A 187 3.80 11.48 -16.62
N ALA A 188 3.68 10.37 -15.86
CA ALA A 188 2.50 9.52 -15.91
C ALA A 188 1.22 10.25 -15.50
N VAL A 189 1.29 11.12 -14.49
CA VAL A 189 0.15 11.93 -14.03
C VAL A 189 -0.21 12.97 -15.08
N GLN A 190 0.76 13.61 -15.74
CA GLN A 190 0.52 14.54 -16.86
C GLN A 190 -0.24 13.85 -18.00
N VAL A 191 0.21 12.67 -18.43
CA VAL A 191 -0.51 11.87 -19.45
C VAL A 191 -1.94 11.56 -19.02
N LEU A 192 -2.17 11.21 -17.76
CA LEU A 192 -3.53 10.95 -17.26
C LEU A 192 -4.41 12.22 -17.30
N ILE A 193 -3.84 13.37 -16.96
CA ILE A 193 -4.52 14.68 -17.01
C ILE A 193 -4.86 15.06 -18.46
N GLU A 194 -3.95 14.83 -19.41
CA GLU A 194 -4.21 15.02 -20.85
C GLU A 194 -5.38 14.16 -21.34
N HIS A 195 -5.62 13.00 -20.72
CA HIS A 195 -6.78 12.14 -20.98
C HIS A 195 -8.03 12.56 -20.18
N GLY A 196 -8.03 13.75 -19.58
CA GLY A 196 -9.16 14.36 -18.89
C GLY A 196 -9.36 13.93 -17.44
N LEU A 197 -8.38 13.21 -16.84
CA LEU A 197 -8.46 12.81 -15.44
C LEU A 197 -8.06 13.98 -14.51
N GLN A 198 -8.82 14.19 -13.44
CA GLN A 198 -8.48 15.20 -12.43
C GLN A 198 -7.49 14.63 -11.40
N PRO A 199 -6.46 15.39 -10.95
CA PRO A 199 -5.46 14.89 -9.99
C PRO A 199 -6.05 14.29 -8.70
N LYS A 200 -7.12 14.88 -8.15
CA LYS A 200 -7.87 14.36 -6.98
C LYS A 200 -8.51 12.98 -7.16
N HIS A 201 -8.52 12.46 -8.38
CA HIS A 201 -9.02 11.12 -8.70
C HIS A 201 -7.90 10.08 -8.81
N ILE A 202 -6.65 10.48 -8.63
CA ILE A 202 -5.49 9.62 -8.70
C ILE A 202 -5.03 9.27 -7.28
N ILE A 203 -4.92 7.97 -7.01
CA ILE A 203 -4.30 7.43 -5.81
C ILE A 203 -3.06 6.65 -6.27
N LEU A 204 -1.89 7.19 -5.97
CA LEU A 204 -0.61 6.59 -6.29
C LEU A 204 -0.25 5.55 -5.22
N LEU A 205 -0.09 4.30 -5.64
CA LEU A 205 0.33 3.17 -4.83
C LEU A 205 1.82 2.90 -5.07
N SER A 206 2.62 3.06 -4.01
CA SER A 206 4.05 2.76 -3.99
C SER A 206 4.37 1.81 -2.83
N LEU A 207 5.42 1.02 -2.96
CA LEU A 207 5.95 0.24 -1.84
C LEU A 207 7.03 1.04 -1.13
N PHE A 208 7.96 1.59 -1.91
CA PHE A 208 9.16 2.25 -1.41
C PHE A 208 9.23 3.66 -1.99
N SER A 209 9.22 4.67 -1.13
CA SER A 209 9.30 6.07 -1.57
C SER A 209 10.48 6.78 -0.91
N THR A 210 11.16 7.65 -1.64
CA THR A 210 12.08 8.61 -1.02
C THR A 210 11.34 9.88 -0.60
N PRO A 211 11.80 10.60 0.45
CA PRO A 211 11.24 11.89 0.80
C PRO A 211 11.30 12.90 -0.35
N HIS A 212 12.37 12.86 -1.16
CA HIS A 212 12.52 13.74 -2.31
C HIS A 212 11.48 13.46 -3.40
N GLY A 213 11.29 12.20 -3.78
CA GLY A 213 10.31 11.81 -4.80
C GLY A 213 8.87 12.06 -4.36
N ALA A 214 8.55 11.77 -3.09
CA ALA A 214 7.24 12.09 -2.53
C ALA A 214 6.97 13.59 -2.55
N LYS A 215 7.95 14.41 -2.14
CA LYS A 215 7.84 15.87 -2.15
C LYS A 215 7.63 16.41 -3.57
N ALA A 216 8.42 15.95 -4.54
CA ALA A 216 8.32 16.41 -5.92
C ALA A 216 6.91 16.20 -6.49
N ILE A 217 6.33 15.01 -6.29
CA ILE A 217 4.98 14.69 -6.76
C ILE A 217 3.92 15.54 -6.05
N LEU A 218 4.00 15.67 -4.73
CA LEU A 218 2.98 16.38 -3.94
C LEU A 218 3.06 17.91 -4.12
N GLN A 219 4.22 18.44 -4.50
CA GLN A 219 4.37 19.85 -4.89
C GLN A 219 3.76 20.12 -6.26
N GLU A 220 3.99 19.22 -7.23
CA GLU A 220 3.47 19.36 -8.58
C GLU A 220 1.95 19.08 -8.65
N PHE A 221 1.48 18.08 -7.91
CA PHE A 221 0.08 17.66 -7.86
C PHE A 221 -0.45 17.61 -6.42
N PRO A 222 -0.79 18.76 -5.80
CA PRO A 222 -1.21 18.80 -4.39
C PRO A 222 -2.52 18.06 -4.07
N GLU A 223 -3.29 17.68 -5.09
CA GLU A 223 -4.56 16.95 -4.92
C GLU A 223 -4.41 15.42 -5.05
N ILE A 224 -3.27 14.90 -5.50
CA ILE A 224 -3.03 13.45 -5.61
C ILE A 224 -2.89 12.84 -4.21
N THR A 225 -3.40 11.63 -4.00
CA THR A 225 -3.07 10.86 -2.80
C THR A 225 -1.88 9.95 -3.08
N LEU A 226 -0.82 10.03 -2.28
CA LEU A 226 0.33 9.11 -2.32
C LEU A 226 0.23 8.16 -1.14
N LEU A 227 0.00 6.87 -1.40
CA LEU A 227 0.03 5.80 -0.41
C LEU A 227 1.32 4.98 -0.56
N THR A 228 2.09 4.87 0.52
CA THR A 228 3.35 4.10 0.53
C THR A 228 3.61 3.39 1.85
N THR A 229 4.47 2.37 1.85
CA THR A 229 4.80 1.63 3.09
C THR A 229 5.93 2.27 3.88
N GLU A 230 6.78 3.06 3.22
CA GLU A 230 7.88 3.74 3.88
C GLU A 230 8.35 4.99 3.14
N LEU A 231 8.96 5.90 3.90
CA LEU A 231 9.82 6.96 3.40
C LEU A 231 11.25 6.71 3.83
N HIS A 232 12.10 6.34 2.87
CA HIS A 232 13.50 6.02 3.13
C HIS A 232 14.42 6.76 2.14
N PRO A 233 15.58 7.30 2.56
CA PRO A 233 16.48 8.03 1.67
C PRO A 233 16.96 7.21 0.46
N VAL A 234 17.00 5.88 0.60
CA VAL A 234 17.45 4.95 -0.44
C VAL A 234 16.34 3.96 -0.78
N ALA A 235 15.90 3.97 -2.03
CA ALA A 235 14.92 3.04 -2.56
C ALA A 235 15.60 1.78 -3.15
N PRO A 236 14.99 0.59 -3.09
CA PRO A 236 15.54 -0.63 -3.70
C PRO A 236 15.35 -0.61 -5.22
N THR A 237 16.24 0.06 -5.93
CA THR A 237 16.15 0.27 -7.40
C THR A 237 16.24 -1.01 -8.23
N HIS A 238 16.80 -2.09 -7.67
CA HIS A 238 16.88 -3.41 -8.30
C HIS A 238 15.53 -4.17 -8.32
N PHE A 239 14.46 -3.62 -7.71
CA PHE A 239 13.19 -4.31 -7.55
C PHE A 239 12.64 -4.90 -8.85
N GLY A 240 12.60 -4.11 -9.93
CA GLY A 240 12.08 -4.58 -11.21
C GLY A 240 12.90 -5.74 -11.79
N GLN A 241 14.22 -5.64 -11.74
CA GLN A 241 15.12 -6.68 -12.26
C GLN A 241 14.94 -7.99 -11.49
N LYS A 242 14.96 -7.93 -10.14
CA LYS A 242 14.82 -9.11 -9.29
C LYS A 242 13.43 -9.74 -9.40
N TYR A 243 12.37 -8.93 -9.39
CA TYR A 243 10.99 -9.40 -9.50
C TYR A 243 10.76 -10.16 -10.82
N PHE A 244 11.15 -9.56 -11.95
CA PHE A 244 10.96 -10.17 -13.27
C PHE A 244 12.06 -11.17 -13.67
N GLY A 245 13.15 -11.27 -12.89
CA GLY A 245 14.26 -12.19 -13.18
C GLY A 245 15.07 -11.77 -14.40
N THR A 246 15.34 -10.47 -14.54
CA THR A 246 16.13 -9.88 -15.62
C THR A 246 17.45 -9.28 -15.10
N GLU A 247 17.98 -9.81 -14.00
CA GLU A 247 19.32 -9.52 -13.48
C GLU A 247 20.41 -10.18 -14.32
#